data_AF-A0AAW2NAF0-F1
#
_entry.id   AF-A0AAW2NAF0-F1
#
_cell.length_a   1.000
_cell.length_b   1.000
_cell.length_c   1.000
_cell.angle_alpha   90.00
_cell.angle_beta   90.00
_cell.angle_gamma   90.00
#
_symmetry.space_group_name_H-M   'P 1'
#
loop_
_entity.id
_entity.type
_entity.pdbx_description
1 polymer ?
#
loop_
_entity_poly.entity_id
_entity_poly.type
_entity_poly.pdbx_seq_one_letter_code
_entity_poly.pdbx_strand_id
1 'polypeptide(L)'
;MYYAAANGLAEAFNKTLCNLLKKVVAKSKRDWHERIGEALWAYRTTVRTPTQATPYALVYGVEAVLPLEQQIPSLRIAIQEGLTEEENARIRLEELEALDEKRLEAQQGSSVTKPDCLGRSIKRYAQRLQMEARKRKNSIT
;
A
#
# COMPACT_ATOMS: atom_id res chain seq x y z
N MET A 1 12.66 -18.78 -43.33
CA MET A 1 13.81 -17.89 -43.01
C MET A 1 13.58 -17.35 -41.60
N TYR A 2 14.41 -17.73 -40.61
CA TYR A 2 14.27 -17.29 -39.21
C TYR A 2 15.08 -16.01 -39.00
N TYR A 3 14.43 -14.92 -38.57
CA TYR A 3 15.05 -13.59 -38.44
C TYR A 3 15.31 -13.28 -36.96
N ALA A 4 16.54 -13.53 -36.49
CA ALA A 4 16.87 -13.50 -35.05
C ALA A 4 16.81 -12.10 -34.41
N ALA A 5 17.07 -11.02 -35.16
CA ALA A 5 17.17 -9.67 -34.60
C ALA A 5 15.82 -9.08 -34.12
N ALA A 6 14.70 -9.43 -34.77
CA ALA A 6 13.37 -9.02 -34.33
C ALA A 6 12.77 -9.97 -33.28
N ASN A 7 13.31 -11.18 -33.17
CA ASN A 7 12.72 -12.22 -32.34
C ASN A 7 13.07 -12.09 -30.86
N GLY A 8 14.15 -11.39 -30.48
CA GLY A 8 14.56 -11.29 -29.07
C GLY A 8 13.51 -10.62 -28.16
N LEU A 9 12.89 -9.52 -28.63
CA LEU A 9 11.81 -8.84 -27.88
C LEU A 9 10.55 -9.70 -27.81
N ALA A 10 10.17 -10.34 -28.92
CA ALA A 10 9.03 -11.25 -28.98
C ALA A 10 9.25 -12.49 -28.09
N GLU A 11 10.44 -13.06 -28.08
CA GLU A 11 10.84 -14.18 -27.23
C GLU A 11 10.80 -13.79 -25.75
N ALA A 12 11.32 -12.62 -25.38
CA ALA A 12 11.27 -12.10 -24.01
C ALA A 12 9.82 -11.85 -23.54
N PHE A 13 8.97 -11.31 -24.41
CA PHE A 13 7.54 -11.15 -24.15
C PHE A 13 6.86 -12.50 -23.97
N ASN A 14 7.04 -13.43 -24.91
CA ASN A 14 6.46 -14.77 -24.87
C ASN A 14 6.88 -15.53 -23.61
N LYS A 15 8.15 -15.43 -23.21
CA LYS A 15 8.65 -16.01 -21.95
C LYS A 15 7.91 -15.44 -20.73
N THR A 16 7.71 -14.12 -20.70
CA THR A 16 6.98 -13.46 -19.61
C THR A 16 5.53 -13.89 -19.56
N LEU A 17 4.84 -13.92 -20.71
CA LEU A 17 3.45 -14.33 -20.83
C LEU A 17 3.25 -15.78 -20.40
N CYS A 18 4.12 -16.70 -20.87
CA CYS A 18 4.11 -18.10 -20.46
C CYS A 18 4.29 -18.26 -18.94
N ASN A 19 5.17 -17.47 -18.31
CA ASN A 19 5.36 -17.51 -16.87
C ASN A 19 4.13 -17.01 -16.09
N LEU A 20 3.45 -15.97 -16.58
CA LEU A 20 2.20 -15.50 -15.98
C LEU A 20 1.09 -16.54 -16.14
N LEU A 21 0.94 -17.08 -17.35
CA LEU A 21 -0.07 -18.08 -17.65
C LEU A 21 0.09 -19.32 -16.78
N LYS A 22 1.32 -19.81 -16.57
CA LYS A 22 1.61 -20.92 -15.64
C LYS A 22 1.11 -20.67 -14.22
N LYS A 23 1.15 -19.42 -13.73
CA LYS A 23 0.66 -19.06 -12.39
C LYS A 23 -0.87 -19.04 -12.35
N VAL A 24 -1.49 -18.49 -13.39
CA VAL A 24 -2.95 -18.38 -13.49
C VAL A 24 -3.60 -19.76 -13.64
N VAL A 25 -3.01 -20.60 -14.48
CA VAL A 25 -3.47 -21.94 -14.90
C VAL A 25 -2.93 -23.03 -13.95
N ALA A 26 -2.60 -22.68 -12.70
CA ALA A 26 -2.01 -23.63 -11.75
C ALA A 26 -2.97 -24.76 -11.33
N LYS A 27 -4.29 -24.53 -11.36
CA LYS A 27 -5.32 -25.49 -10.92
C LYS A 27 -5.74 -26.49 -12.00
N SER A 28 -5.88 -26.03 -13.24
CA SER A 28 -6.17 -26.83 -14.42
C SER A 28 -5.27 -26.32 -15.52
N LYS A 29 -4.70 -27.21 -16.36
CA LYS A 29 -3.89 -26.80 -17.54
C LYS A 29 -4.70 -26.72 -18.83
N ARG A 30 -5.96 -27.12 -18.79
CA ARG A 30 -6.83 -27.27 -19.96
C ARG A 30 -7.59 -25.98 -20.31
N ASP A 31 -7.77 -25.10 -19.33
CA ASP A 31 -8.47 -23.82 -19.38
C ASP A 31 -7.54 -22.64 -19.74
N TRP A 32 -6.32 -22.90 -20.22
CA TRP A 32 -5.34 -21.84 -20.53
C TRP A 32 -5.88 -20.78 -21.50
N HIS A 33 -6.72 -21.20 -22.45
CA HIS A 33 -7.32 -20.35 -23.47
C HIS A 33 -8.41 -19.43 -22.91
N GLU A 34 -9.11 -19.85 -21.86
CA GLU A 34 -10.09 -19.01 -21.14
C GLU A 34 -9.37 -18.00 -20.24
N ARG A 35 -8.22 -18.40 -19.67
CA ARG A 35 -7.48 -17.59 -18.68
C ARG A 35 -6.37 -16.73 -19.26
N ILE A 36 -6.15 -16.80 -20.58
CA ILE A 36 -5.16 -15.97 -21.27
C ILE A 36 -5.48 -14.48 -21.14
N GLY A 37 -6.77 -14.12 -21.07
CA GLY A 37 -7.21 -12.74 -20.85
C GLY A 37 -6.73 -12.18 -19.52
N GLU A 38 -6.84 -12.97 -18.44
CA GLU A 38 -6.34 -12.59 -17.10
C GLU A 38 -4.82 -12.41 -17.10
N ALA A 39 -4.09 -13.32 -17.76
CA ALA A 39 -2.64 -13.23 -17.87
C ALA A 39 -2.19 -11.99 -18.67
N LEU A 40 -2.88 -11.66 -19.77
CA LEU A 40 -2.62 -10.46 -20.54
C LEU A 40 -2.98 -9.18 -19.76
N TRP A 41 -4.07 -9.20 -19.01
CA TRP A 41 -4.46 -8.07 -18.16
C TRP A 41 -3.38 -7.78 -17.11
N ALA A 42 -2.98 -8.80 -16.34
CA ALA A 42 -1.92 -8.66 -15.37
C ALA A 42 -0.59 -8.22 -16.01
N TYR A 43 -0.29 -8.66 -17.24
CA TYR A 43 0.89 -8.17 -17.95
C TYR A 43 0.84 -6.66 -18.21
N ARG A 44 -0.31 -6.16 -18.66
CA ARG A 44 -0.53 -4.78 -19.09
C ARG A 44 -0.61 -3.79 -17.94
N THR A 45 -1.14 -4.20 -16.78
CA THR A 45 -1.37 -3.32 -15.62
C THR A 45 -0.28 -3.39 -14.56
N THR A 46 0.74 -4.24 -14.71
CA THR A 46 1.85 -4.35 -13.76
C THR A 46 3.04 -3.49 -14.21
N VAL A 47 3.57 -2.67 -13.29
CA VAL A 47 4.76 -1.86 -13.50
C VAL A 47 5.96 -2.75 -13.80
N ARG A 48 6.72 -2.42 -14.85
CA ARG A 48 7.92 -3.16 -15.25
C ARG A 48 9.16 -2.46 -14.72
N THR A 49 10.03 -3.19 -14.01
CA THR A 49 11.30 -2.68 -13.49
C THR A 49 12.18 -1.90 -14.49
N PRO A 50 12.35 -2.34 -15.76
CA PRO A 50 13.20 -1.59 -16.69
C PRO A 50 12.61 -0.25 -17.14
N THR A 51 11.29 -0.13 -17.25
CA THR A 51 10.63 1.09 -17.74
C THR A 51 10.01 1.93 -16.63
N GLN A 52 9.89 1.39 -15.41
CA GLN A 52 9.19 1.98 -14.26
C GLN A 52 7.75 2.43 -14.60
N ALA A 53 7.16 1.86 -15.65
CA ALA A 53 5.83 2.17 -16.15
C ALA A 53 5.07 0.88 -16.48
N THR A 54 3.74 0.95 -16.54
CA THR A 54 2.92 -0.16 -17.02
C THR A 54 2.95 -0.21 -18.55
N PRO A 55 2.93 -1.40 -19.19
CA PRO A 55 2.82 -1.48 -20.64
C PRO A 55 1.57 -0.79 -21.21
N TYR A 56 0.47 -0.73 -20.45
CA TYR A 56 -0.73 -0.01 -20.84
C TYR A 56 -0.47 1.50 -20.94
N ALA A 57 0.17 2.10 -19.92
CA ALA A 57 0.51 3.52 -19.92
C ALA A 57 1.45 3.91 -21.06
N LEU A 58 2.37 3.04 -21.44
CA LEU A 58 3.27 3.28 -22.58
C LEU A 58 2.55 3.31 -23.94
N VAL A 59 1.43 2.60 -24.08
CA VAL A 59 0.67 2.53 -25.34
C VAL A 59 -0.36 3.66 -25.42
N TYR A 60 -1.06 3.94 -24.32
CA TYR A 60 -2.21 4.86 -24.31
C TYR A 60 -1.92 6.20 -23.64
N GLY A 61 -0.74 6.39 -23.04
CA GLY A 61 -0.36 7.61 -22.33
C GLY A 61 -1.02 7.79 -20.95
N VAL A 62 -1.84 6.83 -20.51
CA VAL A 62 -2.57 6.86 -19.24
C VAL A 62 -2.61 5.46 -18.63
N GLU A 63 -2.60 5.37 -17.29
CA GLU A 63 -2.73 4.09 -16.58
C GLU A 63 -4.05 3.38 -16.88
N ALA A 64 -4.10 2.05 -16.77
CA ALA A 64 -5.38 1.33 -16.88
C ALA A 64 -6.28 1.65 -15.67
N VAL A 65 -7.59 1.74 -15.87
CA VAL A 65 -8.56 1.76 -14.77
C VAL A 65 -8.72 0.31 -14.28
N LEU A 66 -8.43 0.07 -13.01
CA LEU A 66 -8.49 -1.29 -12.45
C LEU A 66 -9.94 -1.66 -12.09
N PRO A 67 -10.33 -2.95 -12.15
CA PRO A 67 -11.67 -3.36 -11.69
C PRO A 67 -11.97 -2.96 -10.23
N LEU A 68 -10.93 -2.86 -9.39
CA LEU A 68 -11.07 -2.36 -8.02
C LEU A 68 -11.46 -0.88 -7.98
N GLU A 69 -10.91 -0.06 -8.87
CA GLU A 69 -11.25 1.36 -9.01
C GLU A 69 -12.68 1.55 -9.53
N GLN A 70 -13.27 0.53 -10.16
CA GLN A 70 -14.68 0.51 -10.57
C GLN A 70 -15.62 0.10 -9.44
N GLN A 71 -15.19 -0.82 -8.58
CA GLN A 71 -15.97 -1.25 -7.41
C GLN A 71 -15.94 -0.22 -6.28
N ILE A 72 -14.79 0.42 -6.07
CA ILE A 72 -14.61 1.55 -5.17
C ILE A 72 -14.46 2.76 -6.08
N PRO A 73 -15.52 3.55 -6.31
CA PRO A 73 -15.56 4.57 -7.36
C PRO A 73 -14.37 5.51 -7.21
N SER A 74 -13.35 5.26 -8.03
CA SER A 74 -12.13 6.02 -7.92
C SER A 74 -12.35 7.39 -8.54
N LEU A 75 -11.50 8.29 -8.09
CA LEU A 75 -11.32 9.65 -8.53
C LEU A 75 -11.25 9.81 -10.04
N ARG A 76 -10.65 8.82 -10.72
CA ARG A 76 -10.51 8.76 -12.17
C ARG A 76 -11.83 8.43 -12.85
N ILE A 77 -12.61 7.52 -12.27
CA ILE A 77 -13.95 7.18 -12.75
C ILE A 77 -14.90 8.35 -12.51
N ALA A 78 -14.81 9.01 -11.35
CA ALA A 78 -15.57 10.21 -11.06
C ALA A 78 -15.37 11.33 -12.10
N ILE A 79 -14.11 11.60 -12.50
CA ILE A 79 -13.80 12.57 -13.58
C ILE A 79 -14.38 12.11 -14.92
N GLN A 80 -14.34 10.81 -15.22
CA GLN A 80 -14.84 10.26 -16.47
C GLN A 80 -16.38 10.24 -16.56
N GLU A 81 -17.07 10.13 -15.42
CA GLU A 81 -18.54 10.10 -15.31
C GLU A 81 -19.17 11.50 -15.17
N GLY A 82 -18.36 12.57 -15.17
CA GLY A 82 -18.86 13.96 -15.25
C GLY A 82 -19.00 14.70 -13.93
N LEU A 83 -18.34 14.25 -12.86
CA LEU A 83 -18.26 15.03 -11.62
C LEU A 83 -17.41 16.30 -11.81
N THR A 84 -17.85 17.39 -11.19
CA THR A 84 -17.03 18.61 -11.10
C THR A 84 -15.83 18.39 -10.18
N GLU A 85 -14.77 19.18 -10.40
CA GLU A 85 -13.53 19.05 -9.65
C GLU A 85 -13.74 19.31 -8.15
N GLU A 86 -14.63 20.24 -7.79
CA GLU A 86 -14.99 20.52 -6.39
C GLU A 86 -15.71 19.34 -5.72
N GLU A 87 -16.66 18.70 -6.40
CA GLU A 87 -17.39 17.56 -5.84
C GLU A 87 -16.48 16.35 -5.63
N ASN A 88 -15.57 16.15 -6.57
CA ASN A 88 -14.59 15.08 -6.47
C ASN A 88 -13.57 15.33 -5.34
N ALA A 89 -13.10 16.57 -5.18
CA ALA A 89 -12.22 16.96 -4.09
C ALA A 89 -12.88 16.81 -2.71
N ARG A 90 -14.17 17.16 -2.60
CA ARG A 90 -14.94 16.99 -1.36
C ARG A 90 -15.05 15.51 -0.95
N ILE A 91 -15.42 14.64 -1.89
CA ILE A 91 -15.59 13.20 -1.61
C ILE A 91 -14.26 12.55 -1.21
N ARG A 92 -13.15 12.94 -1.85
CA ARG A 92 -11.78 12.48 -1.47
C ARG A 92 -11.41 12.86 -0.05
N LEU A 93 -11.75 14.07 0.34
CA LEU A 93 -11.39 14.61 1.64
C LEU A 93 -12.10 13.82 2.74
N GLU A 94 -13.40 13.56 2.55
CA GLU A 94 -14.20 12.75 3.46
C GLU A 94 -13.65 11.30 3.60
N GLU A 95 -13.27 10.67 2.48
CA GLU A 95 -12.64 9.34 2.50
C GLU A 95 -11.29 9.34 3.22
N LEU A 96 -10.46 10.37 3.01
CA LEU A 96 -9.16 10.51 3.67
C LEU A 96 -9.32 10.73 5.17
N GLU A 97 -10.28 11.55 5.58
CA GLU A 97 -10.60 11.79 6.99
C GLU A 97 -11.05 10.49 7.68
N ALA A 98 -11.91 9.70 7.03
CA ALA A 98 -12.34 8.40 7.55
C ALA A 98 -11.18 7.39 7.63
N LEU A 99 -10.20 7.44 6.72
CA LEU A 99 -9.00 6.61 6.79
C LEU A 99 -8.05 7.05 7.90
N ASP A 100 -7.90 8.36 8.10
CA ASP A 100 -7.07 8.92 9.16
C ASP A 100 -7.66 8.65 10.55
N GLU A 101 -8.98 8.68 10.69
CA GLU A 101 -9.67 8.25 11.91
C GLU A 101 -9.36 6.78 12.22
N LYS A 102 -9.49 5.89 11.24
CA LYS A 102 -9.12 4.46 11.40
C LYS A 102 -7.64 4.25 11.73
N ARG A 103 -6.74 5.03 11.14
CA ARG A 103 -5.31 4.99 11.48
C ARG A 103 -5.05 5.45 12.90
N LEU A 104 -5.75 6.49 13.34
CA LEU A 104 -5.65 7.01 14.70
C LEU A 104 -6.15 5.97 15.72
N GLU A 105 -7.27 5.32 15.45
CA GLU A 105 -7.79 4.21 16.27
C GLU A 105 -6.80 3.04 16.35
N ALA A 106 -6.21 2.64 15.22
CA ALA A 106 -5.21 1.58 15.18
C ALA A 106 -3.92 1.96 15.95
N GLN A 107 -3.48 3.22 15.84
CA GLN A 107 -2.34 3.75 16.59
C GLN A 107 -2.62 3.82 18.10
N GLN A 108 -3.83 4.26 18.47
CA GLN A 108 -4.26 4.32 19.86
C GLN A 108 -4.36 2.90 20.46
N GLY A 109 -4.93 1.95 19.72
CA GLY A 109 -4.97 0.53 20.09
C GLY A 109 -3.58 -0.09 20.29
N SER A 110 -2.57 0.35 19.52
CA SER A 110 -1.17 -0.08 19.70
C SER A 110 -0.46 0.60 20.87
N SER A 111 -0.90 1.79 21.29
CA SER A 111 -0.25 2.60 22.34
C SER A 111 -0.68 2.23 23.78
N VAL A 112 -1.82 1.55 23.95
CA VAL A 112 -2.36 1.14 25.26
C VAL A 112 -1.52 0.03 25.95
N THR A 113 -0.50 -0.52 25.30
CA THR A 113 0.47 -1.44 25.93
C THR A 113 1.90 -0.91 25.99
N LYS A 114 2.15 0.22 26.67
CA LYS A 114 3.44 0.48 27.34
C LYS A 114 3.20 1.31 28.62
N PRO A 115 3.24 0.72 29.83
CA PRO A 115 3.06 1.50 31.05
C PRO A 115 4.35 2.25 31.39
N ASP A 116 4.29 3.58 31.31
CA ASP A 116 5.38 4.54 31.54
C ASP A 116 6.40 4.13 32.63
N CYS A 117 7.62 3.87 32.19
CA CYS A 117 8.78 3.58 33.04
C CYS A 117 9.37 4.86 33.64
N LEU A 118 9.22 6.01 32.95
CA LEU A 118 9.87 7.27 33.31
C LEU A 118 9.19 7.97 34.51
N GLY A 119 7.86 7.96 34.58
CA GLY A 119 7.12 8.55 35.70
C GLY A 119 7.39 7.88 37.06
N ARG A 120 7.68 6.56 37.05
CA ARG A 120 8.05 5.81 38.26
C ARG A 120 9.45 6.13 38.76
N SER A 121 10.40 6.37 37.85
CA SER A 121 11.78 6.71 38.23
C SER A 121 11.86 8.09 38.88
N ILE A 122 11.13 9.08 38.36
CA ILE A 122 11.10 10.44 38.90
C ILE A 122 10.51 10.46 40.33
N LYS A 123 9.39 9.75 40.56
CA LYS A 123 8.79 9.63 41.90
C LYS A 123 9.74 9.02 42.94
N ARG A 124 10.50 7.98 42.56
CA ARG A 124 11.47 7.34 43.48
C ARG A 124 12.64 8.26 43.84
N TYR A 125 13.08 9.11 42.92
CA TYR A 125 14.17 10.05 43.17
C TYR A 125 13.74 11.15 44.15
N ALA A 126 12.54 11.70 43.97
CA ALA A 126 11.97 12.70 44.88
C ALA A 126 11.79 12.16 46.32
N GLN A 127 11.33 10.91 46.47
CA GLN A 127 11.20 10.26 47.78
C GLN A 127 12.54 10.03 48.47
N ARG A 128 13.60 9.73 47.72
CA ARG A 128 14.94 9.49 48.26
C ARG A 128 15.55 10.79 48.82
N LEU A 129 15.42 11.89 48.07
CA LEU A 129 15.84 13.22 48.53
C LEU A 129 15.11 13.67 49.80
N GLN A 130 13.80 13.41 49.91
CA GLN A 130 13.03 13.75 51.11
C GLN A 130 13.48 12.95 52.34
N MET A 131 13.78 11.66 52.17
CA MET A 131 14.29 10.79 53.24
C MET A 131 15.68 11.23 53.71
N GLU A 132 16.57 11.62 52.80
CA GLU A 132 17.91 12.14 53.13
C GLU A 132 17.85 13.49 53.85
N ALA A 133 16.99 14.40 53.40
CA ALA A 133 16.76 15.68 54.07
C ALA A 133 16.21 15.50 55.50
N ARG A 134 15.31 14.52 55.71
CA ARG A 134 14.77 14.19 57.03
C ARG A 134 15.82 13.56 57.96
N LYS A 135 16.69 12.69 57.43
CA LYS A 135 17.82 12.14 58.19
C LYS A 135 18.82 13.21 58.62
N ARG A 136 19.14 14.18 57.75
CA ARG A 136 20.03 15.29 58.09
C ARG A 136 19.45 16.19 59.19
N LYS A 137 18.15 16.47 59.16
CA LYS A 137 17.48 17.24 60.23
C LYS A 137 17.51 16.51 61.58
N ASN A 138 17.26 15.20 61.59
CA ASN A 138 17.26 14.40 62.81
C ASN A 138 18.65 14.07 63.37
N SER A 139 19.74 14.38 62.65
CA SER A 139 21.12 14.19 63.11
C SER A 139 21.72 15.44 63.74
N ILE A 140 21.02 16.58 63.64
CA ILE A 140 21.44 17.90 64.17
C ILE A 140 20.63 18.25 65.44
N THR A 141 19.68 17.39 65.84
CA THR A 141 18.91 17.46 67.11
C THR A 141 19.30 16.27 67.98
#